data_AF-A0A6V8PUI8-F1
#
_entry.id   AF-A0A6V8PUI8-F1
#
_cell.length_a   1.000
_cell.length_b   1.000
_cell.length_c   1.000
_cell.angle_alpha   90.00
_cell.angle_beta   90.00
_cell.angle_gamma   90.00
#
_symmetry.space_group_name_H-M   'P 1'
#
loop_
_entity.id
_entity.type
_entity.pdbx_description
1 polymer ?
#
loop_
_entity_poly.entity_id
_entity_poly.type
_entity_poly.pdbx_seq_one_letter_code
_entity_poly.pdbx_strand_id
1 'polypeptide(L)'
;NQLIPAIYHHHERYDGNGYVENLAGKDIPLEARILAIADAFDAMLSHRPYKRALSLREAVQELERNAGSQFDPELVRVFLECLEEERGPETRL
;
A
#
# COMPACT_ATOMS: atom_id res chain seq x y z
N ASN A 1 -0.32 13.44 -17.70
CA ASN A 1 -0.09 14.14 -16.42
C ASN A 1 -0.66 13.26 -15.30
N GLN A 2 0.10 12.28 -14.80
CA GLN A 2 -0.40 11.22 -13.89
C GLN A 2 -0.42 11.62 -12.40
N LEU A 3 0.08 12.81 -12.05
CA LEU A 3 0.19 13.22 -10.65
C LEU A 3 -1.17 13.55 -10.01
N ILE A 4 -2.10 14.12 -10.79
CA ILE A 4 -3.41 14.55 -10.29
C ILE A 4 -4.29 13.34 -9.89
N PRO A 5 -4.44 12.31 -10.73
CA PRO A 5 -5.23 11.13 -10.36
C PRO A 5 -4.63 10.36 -9.17
N ALA A 6 -3.30 10.25 -9.09
CA ALA A 6 -2.63 9.60 -7.95
C ALA A 6 -3.06 10.23 -6.62
N ILE A 7 -2.90 11.56 -6.50
CA ILE A 7 -3.22 12.28 -5.27
C ILE A 7 -4.73 12.25 -4.99
N TYR A 8 -5.56 12.41 -6.02
CA TYR A 8 -7.01 12.48 -5.84
C TYR A 8 -7.64 11.15 -5.41
N HIS A 9 -7.11 10.01 -5.90
CA HIS A 9 -7.72 8.69 -5.69
C HIS A 9 -6.93 7.74 -4.75
N HIS A 10 -5.77 8.12 -4.18
CA HIS A 10 -5.00 7.18 -3.33
C HIS A 10 -5.69 6.78 -2.00
N HIS A 11 -6.80 7.43 -1.64
CA HIS A 11 -7.66 7.02 -0.51
C HIS A 11 -8.81 6.10 -0.93
N GLU A 12 -8.95 5.80 -2.21
CA GLU A 12 -9.82 4.72 -2.67
C GLU A 12 -9.28 3.39 -2.14
N ARG A 13 -10.20 2.47 -1.87
CA ARG A 13 -9.87 1.11 -1.40
C ARG A 13 -10.21 0.14 -2.51
N TYR A 14 -9.38 -0.89 -2.68
CA TYR A 14 -9.58 -1.88 -3.73
C TYR A 14 -10.96 -2.58 -3.68
N ASP A 15 -11.55 -2.71 -2.48
CA ASP A 15 -12.90 -3.24 -2.23
C ASP A 15 -14.06 -2.26 -2.52
N GLY A 16 -13.77 -1.02 -2.89
CA GLY A 16 -14.77 0.02 -3.12
C GLY A 16 -15.29 0.72 -1.87
N ASN A 17 -14.74 0.44 -0.68
CA ASN A 17 -15.14 1.10 0.57
C ASN A 17 -14.31 2.36 0.89
N GLY A 18 -13.58 2.88 -0.10
CA GLY A 18 -12.72 4.06 0.04
C GLY A 18 -13.42 5.37 -0.28
N TYR A 19 -12.66 6.43 -0.51
CA TYR A 19 -13.19 7.73 -0.88
C TYR A 19 -12.22 8.45 -1.84
N VAL A 20 -12.66 9.39 -2.67
CA VAL A 20 -13.94 10.14 -2.65
C VAL A 20 -15.05 9.62 -3.57
N GLU A 21 -14.72 8.84 -4.60
CA GLU A 21 -15.67 8.38 -5.62
C GLU A 21 -16.13 6.93 -5.38
N ASN A 22 -15.52 6.21 -4.44
CA ASN A 22 -15.79 4.80 -4.14
C ASN A 22 -15.48 3.89 -5.35
N LEU A 23 -14.40 4.21 -6.07
CA LEU A 23 -13.89 3.36 -7.14
C LEU A 23 -13.41 2.03 -6.55
N ALA A 24 -13.56 0.95 -7.31
CA ALA A 24 -13.18 -0.39 -6.89
C ALA A 24 -12.24 -1.06 -7.88
N GLY A 25 -11.41 -1.98 -7.38
CA GLY A 25 -10.57 -2.82 -8.21
C GLY A 25 -9.63 -2.04 -9.13
N LYS A 26 -9.74 -2.32 -10.43
CA LYS A 26 -8.89 -1.71 -11.47
C LYS A 26 -9.47 -0.41 -12.05
N ASP A 27 -10.64 0.02 -11.59
CA ASP A 27 -11.19 1.34 -11.94
C ASP A 27 -10.45 2.46 -11.21
N ILE A 28 -9.79 2.14 -10.09
CA ILE A 28 -8.85 3.03 -9.42
C ILE A 28 -7.59 3.18 -10.29
N PRO A 29 -7.14 4.42 -10.59
CA PRO A 29 -5.91 4.64 -11.35
C PRO A 29 -4.71 3.87 -10.79
N LEU A 30 -3.87 3.33 -11.67
CA LEU A 30 -2.73 2.49 -11.29
C LEU A 30 -1.81 3.22 -10.30
N GLU A 31 -1.45 4.45 -10.61
CA GLU A 31 -0.61 5.32 -9.79
C GLU A 31 -1.21 5.59 -8.40
N ALA A 32 -2.53 5.67 -8.28
CA ALA A 32 -3.22 5.83 -7.00
C ALA A 32 -3.13 4.55 -6.15
N ARG A 33 -3.29 3.38 -6.77
CA ARG A 33 -3.14 2.07 -6.09
C ARG A 33 -1.70 1.84 -5.62
N ILE A 34 -0.70 2.24 -6.41
CA ILE A 34 0.71 2.20 -6.02
C ILE A 34 0.96 3.16 -4.85
N LEU A 35 0.49 4.41 -4.96
CA LEU A 35 0.68 5.42 -3.92
C LEU A 35 0.02 5.02 -2.60
N ALA A 36 -1.16 4.40 -2.63
CA ALA A 36 -1.86 3.92 -1.44
C ALA A 36 -1.03 2.90 -0.65
N ILE A 37 -0.36 1.97 -1.33
CA ILE A 37 0.53 0.98 -0.69
C ILE A 37 1.75 1.69 -0.08
N ALA A 38 2.40 2.57 -0.84
CA ALA A 38 3.59 3.29 -0.38
C ALA A 38 3.30 4.19 0.84
N ASP A 39 2.20 4.96 0.79
CA ASP A 39 1.78 5.84 1.90
C ASP A 39 1.45 5.04 3.16
N ALA A 40 0.69 3.95 3.03
CA ALA A 40 0.38 3.08 4.15
C ALA A 40 1.64 2.45 4.76
N PHE A 41 2.56 1.98 3.92
CA PHE A 41 3.80 1.35 4.38
C PHE A 41 4.72 2.33 5.13
N ASP A 42 4.92 3.54 4.59
CA ASP A 42 5.66 4.60 5.28
C ASP A 42 4.99 4.99 6.60
N ALA A 43 3.65 5.12 6.59
CA ALA A 43 2.87 5.42 7.79
C ALA A 43 2.99 4.35 8.88
N MET A 44 3.15 3.08 8.49
CA MET A 44 3.34 1.96 9.42
C MET A 44 4.71 1.98 10.08
N LEU A 45 5.77 2.30 9.33
CA LEU A 45 7.16 2.31 9.83
C LEU A 45 7.54 3.62 10.54
N SER A 46 6.76 4.68 10.34
CA SER A 46 7.01 5.98 10.96
C SER A 46 6.52 6.06 12.40
N HIS A 47 7.33 6.66 13.28
CA HIS A 47 6.91 7.00 14.64
C HIS A 47 5.99 8.23 14.61
N ARG A 48 4.73 8.08 15.02
CA ARG A 48 3.76 9.20 15.10
C ARG A 48 3.41 9.48 16.56
N PRO A 49 3.00 10.72 16.93
CA PRO A 49 2.73 11.10 18.33
C PRO A 49 1.76 10.17 19.08
N TYR A 50 0.88 9.46 18.34
CA TYR A 50 -0.16 8.59 18.87
C TYR A 50 0.00 7.11 18.48
N LYS A 51 1.07 6.75 17.75
CA LYS A 51 1.26 5.38 17.26
C LYS A 51 2.75 5.04 17.19
N ARG A 52 3.14 3.97 17.89
CA ARG A 52 4.47 3.40 17.76
C ARG A 52 4.63 2.83 16.35
N ALA A 53 5.81 3.02 15.76
CA ALA A 53 6.20 2.39 14.50
C ALA A 53 6.09 0.87 14.60
N LEU A 54 5.50 0.26 13.57
CA LEU A 54 5.55 -1.18 13.36
C LEU A 54 6.96 -1.60 12.94
N SER A 55 7.33 -2.83 13.26
CA SER A 55 8.46 -3.48 12.62
C SER A 55 8.18 -3.74 11.14
N LEU A 56 9.24 -3.95 10.37
CA LEU A 56 9.13 -4.30 8.95
C LEU A 56 8.23 -5.52 8.72
N ARG A 57 8.41 -6.57 9.54
CA ARG A 57 7.61 -7.79 9.46
C ARG A 57 6.13 -7.54 9.74
N GLU A 58 5.82 -6.73 10.74
CA GLU A 58 4.43 -6.35 11.05
C GLU A 58 3.81 -5.53 9.91
N ALA A 59 4.57 -4.63 9.29
CA ALA A 59 4.09 -3.85 8.14
C ALA A 59 3.81 -4.73 6.91
N VAL A 60 4.68 -5.72 6.64
CA VAL A 60 4.48 -6.71 5.57
C VAL A 60 3.21 -7.52 5.81
N GLN A 61 3.05 -8.06 7.02
CA GLN A 61 1.85 -8.82 7.40
C GLN A 61 0.58 -7.98 7.28
N GLU A 62 0.65 -6.68 7.59
CA GLU A 62 -0.48 -5.78 7.42
C GLU A 62 -0.86 -5.58 5.94
N LEU A 63 0.13 -5.43 5.05
CA LEU A 63 -0.12 -5.33 3.61
C LEU A 63 -0.76 -6.62 3.08
N GLU A 64 -0.21 -7.78 3.43
CA GLU A 64 -0.75 -9.09 3.03
C GLU A 64 -2.19 -9.28 3.52
N ARG A 65 -2.45 -8.94 4.80
CA ARG A 65 -3.78 -9.07 5.41
C ARG A 65 -4.84 -8.22 4.72
N ASN A 66 -4.45 -7.06 4.18
CA ASN A 66 -5.36 -6.13 3.53
C ASN A 66 -5.31 -6.20 1.98
N ALA A 67 -4.57 -7.15 1.42
CA ALA A 67 -4.56 -7.41 -0.01
C ALA A 67 -5.95 -7.88 -0.48
N GLY A 68 -6.47 -7.27 -1.55
CA GLY A 68 -7.81 -7.55 -2.06
C GLY A 68 -8.94 -6.78 -1.36
N SER A 69 -8.67 -6.15 -0.20
CA SER A 69 -9.62 -5.25 0.46
C SER A 69 -9.18 -3.79 0.36
N GLN A 70 -8.15 -3.39 1.11
CA GLN A 70 -7.63 -2.03 1.03
C GLN A 70 -6.76 -1.84 -0.21
N PHE A 71 -5.92 -2.82 -0.51
CA PHE A 71 -4.87 -2.72 -1.51
C PHE A 71 -5.12 -3.67 -2.69
N ASP A 72 -4.60 -3.28 -3.85
CA ASP A 72 -4.55 -4.18 -5.00
C ASP A 72 -3.65 -5.40 -4.67
N PRO A 73 -4.18 -6.63 -4.70
CA PRO A 73 -3.42 -7.81 -4.32
C PRO A 73 -2.26 -8.11 -5.29
N GLU A 74 -2.38 -7.70 -6.55
CA GLU A 74 -1.30 -7.84 -7.54
C GLU A 74 -0.14 -6.92 -7.19
N LEU A 75 -0.44 -5.67 -6.84
CA LEU A 75 0.58 -4.68 -6.49
C LEU A 75 1.20 -4.93 -5.11
N VAL A 76 0.46 -5.47 -4.15
CA VAL A 76 1.04 -5.91 -2.86
C VAL A 76 2.11 -6.98 -3.13
N ARG A 77 1.83 -7.98 -3.97
CA ARG A 77 2.81 -9.01 -4.32
C ARG A 77 4.07 -8.39 -4.93
N VAL A 78 3.91 -7.54 -5.96
CA VAL A 78 5.04 -6.87 -6.64
C VAL A 78 5.84 -6.00 -5.66
N PHE A 79 5.17 -5.26 -4.78
CA PHE A 79 5.84 -4.43 -3.78
C PHE A 79 6.71 -5.25 -2.83
N LEU A 80 6.21 -6.41 -2.36
CA LEU A 80 6.97 -7.31 -1.49
C LEU A 80 8.15 -7.96 -2.21
N GLU A 81 7.98 -8.37 -3.47
CA GLU A 81 9.07 -8.87 -4.32
C GLU A 81 10.19 -7.82 -4.45
N CYS A 82 9.83 -6.56 -4.77
CA CYS A 82 10.80 -5.46 -4.84
C CYS A 82 11.49 -5.21 -3.48
N LEU A 83 10.74 -5.28 -2.38
CA LEU A 83 11.27 -5.05 -1.04
C LEU A 83 12.29 -6.14 -0.63
N GLU A 84 12.05 -7.40 -1.00
CA GLU A 84 12.99 -8.49 -0.79
C GLU A 84 14.26 -8.32 -1.64
N GLU A 85 14.12 -7.93 -2.90
CA GLU A 85 15.24 -7.67 -3.81
C GLU A 85 16.16 -6.55 -3.28
N GLU A 86 15.59 -5.44 -2.80
CA GLU A 86 16.36 -4.32 -2.23
C GLU A 86 17.11 -4.70 -0.94
N ARG A 87 16.54 -5.62 -0.15
CA ARG A 87 17.09 -6.02 1.16
C ARG A 87 18.13 -7.14 1.07
N GLY A 88 18.20 -7.86 -0.04
CA GLY A 88 19.12 -8.96 -0.27
C GLY A 88 18.79 -10.24 0.51
N PRO A 89 19.40 -11.39 0.15
CA PRO A 89 19.02 -12.72 0.63
C PRO A 89 19.22 -12.96 2.13
N GLU A 90 19.98 -12.11 2.83
CA GLU A 90 20.25 -12.24 4.25
C GLU A 90 19.12 -11.69 5.14
N THR A 91 18.12 -11.04 4.52
CA THR A 91 17.06 -10.31 5.23
C THR A 91 15.67 -10.81 4.80
N ARG A 92 15.49 -12.13 4.70
CA ARG A 92 14.21 -12.74 4.31
C ARG A 92 13.12 -12.35 5.33
N LEU A 93 12.02 -11.77 4.83
CA LEU A 93 10.88 -11.28 5.61
C LEU A 93 10.05 -12.43 6.22
#